data_AF-A0A2U2N764-F1
#
_entry.id   AF-A0A2U2N764-F1
#
_cell.length_a   1.000
_cell.length_b   1.000
_cell.length_c   1.000
_cell.angle_alpha   90.00
_cell.angle_beta   90.00
_cell.angle_gamma   90.00
#
_symmetry.space_group_name_H-M   'P 1'
#
loop_
_entity.id
_entity.type
_entity.pdbx_description
1 polymer ?
#
loop_
_entity_poly.entity_id
_entity_poly.type
_entity_poly.pdbx_seq_one_letter_code
_entity_poly.pdbx_strand_id
1 'polypeptide(L)'
;MSPSPNILRYGPVSNENGGDTATVDAAGALSLSGQTKVGWSGLKWEQDMTAFPPGETFQLGCDNLPANTEILVRFNGQSDNAHQFLYPVRGDYAAGGVIPKDATSVLMAVRRAGTASDFTAQDVRPMVNLGETLPPWRKPDVTDGGGATL
;
A
#
# COMPACT_ATOMS: atom_id res chain seq x y z
N MET A 1 -23.34 -9.42 -2.98
CA MET A 1 -22.78 -8.36 -2.13
C MET A 1 -22.15 -7.34 -3.05
N SER A 2 -22.28 -6.05 -2.78
CA SER A 2 -21.54 -5.03 -3.54
C SER A 2 -20.05 -5.12 -3.18
N PRO A 3 -19.13 -4.91 -4.15
CA PRO A 3 -17.69 -4.95 -3.88
C PRO A 3 -17.29 -3.89 -2.86
N SER A 4 -16.22 -4.16 -2.11
CA SER A 4 -15.65 -3.21 -1.16
C SER A 4 -15.19 -1.95 -1.90
N PRO A 5 -15.40 -0.74 -1.35
CA PRO A 5 -14.86 0.47 -1.96
C PRO A 5 -13.33 0.51 -1.86
N ASN A 6 -12.72 -0.24 -0.94
CA ASN A 6 -11.26 -0.36 -0.84
C ASN A 6 -10.77 -1.35 -1.90
N ILE A 7 -10.17 -0.81 -2.96
CA ILE A 7 -9.77 -1.58 -4.15
C ILE A 7 -8.42 -2.30 -4.00
N LEU A 8 -7.79 -2.20 -2.83
CA LEU A 8 -6.53 -2.89 -2.57
C LEU A 8 -6.74 -4.40 -2.49
N ARG A 9 -5.66 -5.13 -2.76
CA ARG A 9 -5.46 -6.51 -2.38
C ARG A 9 -4.13 -6.65 -1.64
N TYR A 10 -4.17 -7.34 -0.52
CA TYR A 10 -2.97 -7.66 0.26
C TYR A 10 -3.20 -8.94 1.05
N GLY A 11 -2.16 -9.43 1.70
CA GLY A 11 -2.23 -10.66 2.46
C GLY A 11 -0.96 -10.93 3.25
N PRO A 12 -0.90 -12.06 3.95
CA PRO A 12 0.26 -12.40 4.76
C PRO A 12 1.56 -12.46 3.95
N VAL A 13 2.63 -11.98 4.55
CA VAL A 13 4.01 -12.13 4.06
C VAL A 13 4.82 -12.71 5.20
N SER A 14 5.27 -13.94 5.05
CA SER A 14 6.22 -14.57 5.97
C SER A 14 7.62 -14.56 5.35
N ASN A 15 8.62 -14.43 6.21
CA ASN A 15 10.01 -14.63 5.82
C ASN A 15 10.69 -15.49 6.90
N GLU A 16 11.17 -16.66 6.51
CA GLU A 16 11.80 -17.64 7.39
C GLU A 16 13.16 -17.16 7.95
N ASN A 17 13.75 -16.12 7.37
CA ASN A 17 15.08 -15.60 7.70
C ASN A 17 15.05 -14.27 8.49
N GLY A 18 13.97 -13.98 9.23
CA GLY A 18 13.88 -12.78 10.07
C GLY A 18 13.68 -11.47 9.28
N GLY A 19 13.09 -11.57 8.09
CA GLY A 19 12.75 -10.42 7.25
C GLY A 19 11.52 -9.65 7.74
N ASP A 20 11.13 -8.65 6.95
CA ASP A 20 9.88 -7.93 7.20
C ASP A 20 8.70 -8.89 6.98
N THR A 21 7.67 -8.80 7.81
CA THR A 21 6.50 -9.67 7.76
C THR A 21 5.20 -8.90 7.88
N ALA A 22 4.15 -9.49 7.31
CA ALA A 22 2.77 -9.06 7.47
C ALA A 22 1.88 -10.26 7.82
N THR A 23 0.93 -10.04 8.71
CA THR A 23 -0.23 -10.92 8.89
C THR A 23 -1.50 -10.11 8.71
N VAL A 24 -2.61 -10.79 8.40
CA VAL A 24 -3.92 -10.15 8.29
C VAL A 24 -4.85 -10.72 9.35
N ASP A 25 -5.50 -9.85 10.12
CA ASP A 25 -6.48 -10.27 11.12
C ASP A 25 -7.86 -10.57 10.49
N ALA A 26 -8.81 -10.99 11.32
CA ALA A 26 -10.17 -11.30 10.87
C ALA A 26 -10.90 -10.07 10.28
N ALA A 27 -10.60 -8.87 10.79
CA ALA A 27 -11.16 -7.63 10.29
C ALA A 27 -10.54 -7.21 8.95
N GLY A 28 -9.43 -7.82 8.53
CA GLY A 28 -8.71 -7.51 7.30
C GLY A 28 -7.64 -6.44 7.47
N ALA A 29 -7.31 -6.05 8.71
CA ALA A 29 -6.23 -5.12 8.99
C ALA A 29 -4.89 -5.86 9.07
N LEU A 30 -3.81 -5.14 8.75
CA LEU A 30 -2.46 -5.69 8.76
C LEU A 30 -1.83 -5.57 10.15
N SER A 31 -1.14 -6.62 10.57
CA SER A 31 -0.08 -6.53 11.58
C SER A 31 1.26 -6.63 10.88
N LEU A 32 2.12 -5.64 11.09
CA LEU A 32 3.38 -5.46 10.40
C LEU A 32 4.53 -5.58 11.38
N SER A 33 5.62 -6.24 10.98
CA SER A 33 6.88 -6.17 11.71
C SER A 33 8.08 -6.18 10.77
N GLY A 34 9.16 -5.51 11.16
CA GLY A 34 10.40 -5.46 10.39
C GLY A 34 11.55 -4.99 11.26
N GLN A 35 12.74 -5.55 11.02
CA GLN A 35 13.96 -5.17 11.75
C GLN A 35 14.60 -3.91 11.18
N THR A 36 15.53 -3.30 11.91
CA THR A 36 16.22 -2.09 11.45
C THR A 36 16.94 -2.31 10.12
N LYS A 37 16.53 -1.56 9.10
CA LYS A 37 17.17 -1.52 7.77
C LYS A 37 17.21 -0.09 7.26
N VAL A 38 18.18 0.22 6.40
CA VAL A 38 18.32 1.51 5.72
C VAL A 38 17.62 1.47 4.36
N GLY A 39 17.17 2.62 3.88
CA GLY A 39 16.69 2.81 2.52
C GLY A 39 15.20 2.51 2.35
N TRP A 40 14.82 2.21 1.10
CA TRP A 40 13.43 2.00 0.69
C TRP A 40 13.05 0.52 0.75
N SER A 41 13.24 -0.13 1.90
CA SER A 41 12.91 -1.55 2.11
C SER A 41 11.59 -1.72 2.84
N GLY A 42 10.90 -2.84 2.60
CA GLY A 42 9.59 -3.08 3.19
C GLY A 42 8.89 -4.31 2.64
N LEU A 43 7.57 -4.19 2.52
CA LEU A 43 6.65 -5.20 2.02
C LEU A 43 5.92 -4.66 0.80
N LYS A 44 5.60 -5.54 -0.15
CA LYS A 44 4.92 -5.16 -1.39
C LYS A 44 3.91 -6.21 -1.85
N TRP A 45 2.88 -5.75 -2.52
CA TRP A 45 1.82 -6.54 -3.14
C TRP A 45 1.49 -5.98 -4.51
N GLU A 46 1.58 -6.83 -5.54
CA GLU A 46 1.05 -6.49 -6.87
C GLU A 46 -0.47 -6.40 -6.78
N GLN A 47 -1.09 -5.41 -7.43
CA GLN A 47 -2.55 -5.29 -7.45
C GLN A 47 -3.14 -5.75 -8.78
N ASP A 48 -4.46 -5.95 -8.78
CA ASP A 48 -5.21 -6.27 -9.99
C ASP A 48 -5.50 -4.98 -10.77
N MET A 49 -5.02 -4.87 -12.01
CA MET A 49 -5.28 -3.71 -12.85
C MET A 49 -6.76 -3.48 -13.16
N THR A 50 -7.61 -4.51 -13.08
CA THR A 50 -9.07 -4.34 -13.28
C THR A 50 -9.71 -3.47 -12.20
N ALA A 51 -9.08 -3.37 -11.03
CA ALA A 51 -9.50 -2.50 -9.94
C ALA A 51 -8.95 -1.06 -10.07
N PHE A 52 -7.99 -0.84 -10.99
CA PHE A 52 -7.32 0.45 -11.22
C PHE A 52 -7.51 0.92 -12.68
N PRO A 53 -8.71 1.37 -13.08
CA PRO A 53 -8.97 1.74 -14.46
C PRO A 53 -8.18 3.01 -14.86
N PRO A 54 -7.40 2.98 -15.95
CA PRO A 54 -6.66 4.16 -16.42
C PRO A 54 -7.55 5.38 -16.64
N GLY A 55 -7.11 6.55 -16.14
CA GLY A 55 -7.85 7.81 -16.24
C GLY A 55 -8.86 8.07 -15.13
N GLU A 56 -9.15 7.09 -14.26
CA GLU A 56 -10.00 7.30 -13.10
C GLU A 56 -9.26 8.04 -11.98
N THR A 57 -10.00 8.81 -11.19
CA THR A 57 -9.44 9.45 -9.99
C THR A 57 -9.46 8.47 -8.83
N PHE A 58 -8.48 8.58 -7.93
CA PHE A 58 -8.43 7.79 -6.70
C PHE A 58 -7.80 8.58 -5.54
N GLN A 59 -8.03 8.10 -4.33
CA GLN A 59 -7.37 8.54 -3.10
C GLN A 59 -6.66 7.37 -2.42
N LEU A 60 -5.54 7.66 -1.77
CA LEU A 60 -4.71 6.74 -0.98
C LEU A 60 -4.66 7.23 0.47
N GLY A 61 -4.80 6.31 1.41
CA GLY A 61 -4.57 6.60 2.81
C GLY A 61 -4.27 5.35 3.63
N CYS A 62 -4.03 5.58 4.92
CA CYS A 62 -3.78 4.50 5.87
C CYS A 62 -4.07 4.96 7.30
N ASP A 63 -4.81 4.17 8.07
CA ASP A 63 -4.87 4.35 9.51
C ASP A 63 -3.77 3.53 10.20
N ASN A 64 -3.27 4.05 11.33
CA ASN A 64 -2.28 3.41 12.21
C ASN A 64 -0.96 3.02 11.53
N LEU A 65 -0.56 3.73 10.49
CA LEU A 65 0.73 3.51 9.83
C LEU A 65 1.90 3.77 10.81
N PRO A 66 2.85 2.84 10.98
CA PRO A 66 3.99 3.07 11.86
C PRO A 66 4.83 4.27 11.43
N ALA A 67 5.38 4.99 12.40
CA ALA A 67 6.27 6.13 12.14
C ALA A 67 7.45 5.72 11.25
N ASN A 68 7.97 6.67 10.47
CA ASN A 68 9.08 6.45 9.53
C ASN A 68 8.81 5.43 8.41
N THR A 69 7.55 5.03 8.22
CA THR A 69 7.10 4.26 7.06
C THR A 69 6.19 5.10 6.16
N GLU A 70 5.94 4.60 4.96
CA GLU A 70 4.98 5.13 3.99
C GLU A 70 4.25 3.97 3.28
N ILE A 71 3.03 4.24 2.83
CA ILE A 71 2.38 3.50 1.77
C ILE A 71 2.77 4.12 0.43
N LEU A 72 3.18 3.28 -0.50
CA LEU A 72 3.49 3.60 -1.88
C LEU A 72 2.46 2.91 -2.77
N VAL A 73 1.82 3.66 -3.67
CA VAL A 73 1.18 3.11 -4.87
C VAL A 73 2.01 3.54 -6.07
N ARG A 74 2.44 2.57 -6.88
CA ARG A 74 3.31 2.81 -8.03
C ARG A 74 2.76 2.12 -9.27
N PHE A 75 2.61 2.88 -10.34
CA PHE A 75 2.22 2.36 -11.65
C PHE A 75 3.45 2.14 -12.53
N ASN A 76 3.42 1.09 -13.36
CA ASN A 76 4.43 0.81 -14.39
C ASN A 76 5.88 0.71 -13.89
N GLY A 77 6.09 0.53 -12.58
CA GLY A 77 7.43 0.57 -11.96
C GLY A 77 8.13 1.93 -12.01
N GLN A 78 7.46 3.00 -12.46
CA GLN A 78 8.04 4.33 -12.61
C GLN A 78 8.10 5.08 -11.27
N SER A 79 9.07 5.99 -11.10
CA SER A 79 9.29 6.71 -9.83
C SER A 79 8.98 8.21 -9.89
N ASP A 80 8.52 8.71 -11.03
CA ASP A 80 8.05 10.09 -11.16
C ASP A 80 6.72 10.31 -10.43
N ASN A 81 6.35 11.58 -10.26
CA ASN A 81 5.17 12.00 -9.53
C ASN A 81 3.84 11.77 -10.27
N ALA A 82 3.87 11.45 -11.57
CA ALA A 82 2.66 11.08 -12.31
C ALA A 82 2.28 9.61 -12.09
N HIS A 83 3.27 8.75 -11.81
CA HIS A 83 3.06 7.31 -11.62
C HIS A 83 3.23 6.83 -10.18
N GLN A 84 3.60 7.72 -9.26
CA GLN A 84 3.90 7.38 -7.88
C GLN A 84 3.12 8.24 -6.89
N PHE A 85 2.45 7.59 -5.94
CA PHE A 85 1.61 8.21 -4.93
C PHE A 85 1.98 7.68 -3.55
N LEU A 86 2.02 8.58 -2.57
CA LEU A 86 2.55 8.31 -1.23
C LEU A 86 1.57 8.73 -0.13
N TYR A 87 1.51 7.94 0.93
CA TYR A 87 0.89 8.33 2.18
C TYR A 87 1.79 7.96 3.38
N PRO A 88 2.10 8.88 4.31
CA PRO A 88 1.80 10.31 4.24
C PRO A 88 2.50 10.99 3.05
N VAL A 89 1.97 12.13 2.62
CA VAL A 89 2.55 12.93 1.53
C VAL A 89 3.97 13.39 1.91
N ARG A 90 4.93 13.23 1.00
CA ARG A 90 6.32 13.67 1.15
C ARG A 90 6.81 14.31 -0.16
N GLY A 91 7.54 15.42 -0.06
CA GLY A 91 8.04 16.15 -1.23
C GLY A 91 6.89 16.58 -2.15
N ASP A 92 7.09 16.42 -3.46
CA ASP A 92 6.11 16.80 -4.50
C ASP A 92 5.16 15.65 -4.90
N TYR A 93 5.15 14.55 -4.13
CA TYR A 93 4.21 13.45 -4.35
C TYR A 93 2.83 13.77 -3.78
N ALA A 94 1.81 12.98 -4.14
CA ALA A 94 0.45 13.14 -3.66
C ALA A 94 -0.10 11.83 -3.07
N ALA A 95 -1.10 11.94 -2.19
CA ALA A 95 -1.83 10.81 -1.62
C ALA A 95 -3.08 10.44 -2.44
N GLY A 96 -3.04 10.67 -3.75
CA GLY A 96 -4.16 10.47 -4.65
C GLY A 96 -3.97 11.28 -5.93
N GLY A 97 -4.79 11.01 -6.92
CA GLY A 97 -4.71 11.65 -8.23
C GLY A 97 -5.44 10.86 -9.28
N VAL A 98 -5.00 10.99 -10.52
CA VAL A 98 -5.55 10.26 -11.67
C VAL A 98 -4.65 9.06 -11.96
N ILE A 99 -5.24 7.88 -12.10
CA ILE A 99 -4.53 6.68 -12.55
C ILE A 99 -3.95 6.96 -13.94
N PRO A 100 -2.64 6.78 -14.18
CA PRO A 100 -2.02 7.06 -15.46
C PRO A 100 -2.73 6.37 -16.63
N LYS A 101 -2.90 7.08 -17.76
CA LYS A 101 -3.60 6.54 -18.94
C LYS A 101 -2.90 5.33 -19.56
N ASP A 102 -1.60 5.20 -19.34
CA ASP A 102 -0.74 4.12 -19.78
C ASP A 102 -0.50 3.06 -18.69
N ALA A 103 -1.22 3.11 -17.56
CA ALA A 103 -1.06 2.14 -16.48
C ALA A 103 -1.36 0.72 -16.95
N THR A 104 -0.37 -0.17 -16.81
CA THR A 104 -0.43 -1.60 -17.16
C THR A 104 -0.04 -2.52 -15.99
N SER A 105 0.57 -1.95 -14.95
CA SER A 105 0.86 -2.63 -13.69
C SER A 105 0.74 -1.65 -12.53
N VAL A 106 0.45 -2.19 -11.36
CA VAL A 106 0.34 -1.43 -10.12
C VAL A 106 0.91 -2.23 -8.96
N LEU A 107 1.68 -1.56 -8.12
CA LEU A 107 2.28 -2.09 -6.90
C LEU A 107 1.81 -1.26 -5.73
N MET A 108 1.36 -1.91 -4.66
CA MET A 108 1.26 -1.30 -3.34
C MET A 108 2.44 -1.76 -2.49
N ALA A 109 3.07 -0.87 -1.74
CA ALA A 109 4.09 -1.24 -0.77
C ALA A 109 3.93 -0.47 0.54
N VAL A 110 4.25 -1.13 1.66
CA VAL A 110 4.53 -0.48 2.93
C VAL A 110 6.04 -0.53 3.15
N ARG A 111 6.71 0.62 3.19
CA ARG A 111 8.18 0.66 3.25
C ARG A 111 8.71 1.75 4.17
N ARG A 112 9.96 1.60 4.59
CA ARG A 112 10.70 2.65 5.30
C ARG A 112 10.90 3.85 4.39
N ALA A 113 10.77 5.05 4.95
CA ALA A 113 10.87 6.32 4.21
C ALA A 113 12.31 6.83 4.12
N GLY A 114 13.25 5.96 3.72
CA GLY A 114 14.67 6.29 3.54
C GLY A 114 15.51 6.36 4.81
N THR A 115 14.91 6.28 6.00
CA THR A 115 15.60 6.31 7.29
C THR A 115 15.77 4.92 7.90
N ALA A 116 16.90 4.69 8.57
CA ALA A 116 17.13 3.49 9.36
C ALA A 116 16.05 3.35 10.44
N SER A 117 15.22 2.31 10.37
CA SER A 117 14.13 2.11 11.32
C SER A 117 13.72 0.65 11.38
N ASP A 118 13.38 0.16 12.56
CA ASP A 118 12.49 -0.97 12.72
C ASP A 118 11.03 -0.49 12.62
N PHE A 119 10.11 -1.43 12.51
CA PHE A 119 8.70 -1.12 12.72
C PHE A 119 7.98 -2.31 13.33
N THR A 120 7.01 -2.02 14.18
CA THR A 120 5.98 -2.96 14.60
C THR A 120 4.70 -2.17 14.73
N ALA A 121 3.65 -2.64 14.06
CA ALA A 121 2.34 -2.02 14.14
C ALA A 121 1.25 -3.08 14.01
N GLN A 122 0.13 -2.84 14.68
CA GLN A 122 -1.08 -3.64 14.58
C GLN A 122 -2.20 -2.75 14.05
N ASP A 123 -3.23 -3.39 13.51
CA ASP A 123 -4.42 -2.70 13.01
C ASP A 123 -4.07 -1.61 11.96
N VAL A 124 -3.07 -1.89 11.12
CA VAL A 124 -2.67 -1.02 10.01
C VAL A 124 -3.68 -1.20 8.87
N ARG A 125 -4.29 -0.11 8.43
CA ARG A 125 -5.46 -0.13 7.54
C ARG A 125 -5.20 0.66 6.27
N PRO A 126 -4.40 0.11 5.33
CA PRO A 126 -4.20 0.78 4.05
C PRO A 126 -5.49 0.76 3.24
N MET A 127 -5.71 1.83 2.48
CA MET A 127 -6.87 1.98 1.63
C MET A 127 -6.55 2.75 0.36
N VAL A 128 -7.12 2.26 -0.72
CA VAL A 128 -7.26 3.02 -1.96
C VAL A 128 -8.73 2.97 -2.36
N ASN A 129 -9.30 4.12 -2.71
CA ASN A 129 -10.68 4.23 -3.15
C ASN A 129 -10.74 5.05 -4.43
N LEU A 130 -11.59 4.64 -5.38
CA LEU A 130 -11.87 5.45 -6.57
C LEU A 130 -12.71 6.68 -6.19
N GLY A 131 -12.50 7.77 -6.93
CA GLY A 131 -13.12 9.07 -6.72
C GLY A 131 -12.22 10.08 -6.00
N GLU A 132 -12.80 11.23 -5.68
CA GLU A 132 -12.09 12.39 -5.13
C GLU A 132 -11.97 12.39 -3.61
N THR A 133 -12.62 11.44 -2.93
CA THR A 133 -12.68 11.39 -1.45
C THR A 133 -12.22 10.05 -0.94
N LEU A 134 -11.59 10.07 0.24
CA LEU A 134 -11.21 8.86 0.96
C LEU A 134 -12.28 8.58 2.03
N PRO A 135 -13.19 7.60 1.82
CA PRO A 135 -14.17 7.23 2.83
C PRO A 135 -13.51 6.54 4.03
N PRO A 136 -14.24 6.35 5.15
CA PRO A 136 -13.74 5.54 6.26
C PRO A 136 -13.32 4.14 5.79
N TRP A 137 -12.24 3.63 6.37
CA TRP A 137 -11.66 2.36 5.97
C TRP A 137 -12.69 1.23 5.99
N ARG A 138 -12.62 0.39 4.96
CA ARG A 138 -13.30 -0.91 4.90
C ARG A 138 -12.30 -1.98 4.48
N LYS A 139 -12.51 -3.18 5.02
CA LYS A 139 -11.81 -4.39 4.60
C LYS A 139 -11.85 -4.51 3.07
N PRO A 140 -10.71 -4.69 2.38
CA PRO A 140 -10.72 -5.02 0.96
C PRO A 140 -11.27 -6.43 0.74
N ASP A 141 -11.80 -6.69 -0.46
CA ASP A 141 -12.40 -7.99 -0.77
C ASP A 141 -11.37 -9.14 -0.78
N VAL A 142 -10.08 -8.82 -1.00
CA VAL A 142 -8.98 -9.79 -1.07
C VAL A 142 -7.95 -9.49 0.02
N THR A 143 -7.95 -10.30 1.07
CA THR A 143 -7.03 -10.19 2.22
C THR A 143 -6.08 -11.39 2.39
N ASP A 144 -6.03 -12.26 1.39
CA ASP A 144 -5.14 -13.42 1.25
C ASP A 144 -4.25 -13.30 0.00
N GLY A 145 -4.11 -12.09 -0.54
CA GLY A 145 -3.27 -11.81 -1.70
C GLY A 145 -1.78 -12.03 -1.39
N GLY A 146 -1.06 -12.70 -2.30
CA GLY A 146 0.37 -12.92 -2.15
C GLY A 146 1.16 -11.62 -2.07
N GLY A 147 2.03 -11.50 -1.08
CA GLY A 147 2.98 -10.40 -0.95
C GLY A 147 4.43 -10.89 -0.89
N ALA A 148 5.35 -9.95 -1.00
CA ALA A 148 6.78 -10.20 -0.94
C ALA A 148 7.49 -9.10 -0.17
N THR A 149 8.73 -9.36 0.23
CA THR A 149 9.63 -8.29 0.67
C THR A 149 10.06 -7.44 -0.53
N LEU A 150 10.24 -6.14 -0.30
CA LEU A 150 10.72 -5.18 -1.29
C LEU A 150 12.25 -5.03 -1.26
#